data_AF-A0A1Y4JPQ7-F1
#
_entry.id   AF-A0A1Y4JPQ7-F1
#
_cell.length_a   1.000
_cell.length_b   1.000
_cell.length_c   1.000
_cell.angle_alpha   90.00
_cell.angle_beta   90.00
_cell.angle_gamma   90.00
#
_symmetry.space_group_name_H-M   'P 1'
#
loop_
_entity.id
_entity.type
_entity.pdbx_description
1 polymer ?
#
loop_
_entity_poly.entity_id
_entity_poly.type
_entity_poly.pdbx_seq_one_letter_code
_entity_poly.pdbx_strand_id
1 'polypeptide(L)'
;MRKRNYFLLALASMAFAACSNDDFVADVDNGIITEPTGDAWVALNVRPPSLASTRGLHIPDHENGTPAETEIKSVRAIFFTSGASPTVTADIELTLSQAGANASGQPTGNAGEAFKVPAASKRVLIVANASKEFKDRAPSGWSGGTPYATVNDALVLSTGNGVLSFTDGFMMSNAKGGLEPSKTEEPGLGDPVDLTLYKNATGAVANPLVINIDRVVAKVRVYITKASDVASIENEGWLLNATNTKFYPTSERISTWFELNPAGGFRAPFDQYKKGSYRKDPNYDAPHSGVDYTYITTDPGTWNVSNTSEYCLENTQDKAGNVHAYTTHVLLRAKFIPKKYKKADMTDTDVQDATGDWMLIDGGYYTFATLTEWIEAELKYKYSKAVPTSITTPLTTAYNKYLGADGVNVGEVTLPDAADDTEIGDLVNKFTGKRASVIGVEDRGKTVGSLTYYKNAFNYYKIMIKHDDTDLAVNELGEFGVVRNSVYDINVNKFNNPGYPDVPKPDPGEEDEDEDGWLSIKINVNPWTWYTQTEEL
;
A
#
# COMPACT_ATOMS: atom_id res chain seq x y z
N MET A 1 69.06 -29.84 -20.08
CA MET A 1 68.39 -29.11 -21.19
C MET A 1 67.11 -28.51 -20.60
N ARG A 2 66.72 -27.24 -20.69
CA ARG A 2 67.09 -26.00 -21.43
C ARG A 2 66.74 -24.84 -20.47
N LYS A 3 67.68 -23.96 -20.11
CA LYS A 3 67.97 -22.63 -20.71
C LYS A 3 66.81 -21.61 -20.69
N ARG A 4 67.00 -20.60 -19.83
CA ARG A 4 66.50 -19.21 -19.88
C ARG A 4 66.39 -18.66 -21.31
N ASN A 5 65.48 -17.71 -21.53
CA ASN A 5 65.76 -16.47 -22.26
C ASN A 5 64.72 -15.39 -21.95
N TYR A 6 65.22 -14.26 -21.48
CA TYR A 6 64.55 -12.96 -21.49
C TYR A 6 64.52 -12.44 -22.93
N PHE A 7 63.40 -11.87 -23.36
CA PHE A 7 63.33 -11.14 -24.62
C PHE A 7 62.97 -9.68 -24.32
N LEU A 8 63.98 -8.82 -24.44
CA LEU A 8 63.80 -7.40 -24.71
C LEU A 8 63.22 -7.26 -26.13
N LEU A 9 62.20 -6.43 -26.31
CA LEU A 9 61.97 -5.77 -27.59
C LEU A 9 61.89 -4.26 -27.35
N ALA A 10 62.87 -3.56 -27.93
CA ALA A 10 62.91 -2.12 -28.09
C ALA A 10 61.79 -1.66 -29.03
N LEU A 11 61.17 -0.53 -28.73
CA LEU A 11 60.42 0.24 -29.71
C LEU A 11 60.83 1.70 -29.67
N ALA A 12 61.00 2.21 -30.88
CA ALA A 12 61.66 3.43 -31.23
C ALA A 12 60.86 4.67 -30.85
N SER A 13 61.60 5.69 -30.46
CA SER A 13 61.21 7.10 -30.42
C SER A 13 60.62 7.56 -31.75
N MET A 14 59.38 8.05 -31.75
CA MET A 14 58.94 9.10 -32.66
C MET A 14 58.55 10.31 -31.83
N ALA A 15 59.39 11.34 -31.90
CA ALA A 15 59.11 12.66 -31.38
C ALA A 15 58.05 13.34 -32.26
N PHE A 16 56.89 13.64 -31.69
CA PHE A 16 56.13 14.81 -32.07
C PHE A 16 56.40 15.89 -31.03
N ALA A 17 57.33 16.79 -31.37
CA ALA A 17 57.42 18.08 -30.72
C ALA A 17 56.23 18.93 -31.21
N ALA A 18 55.24 19.13 -30.34
CA ALA A 18 54.30 20.23 -30.44
C ALA A 18 54.40 21.00 -29.12
N CYS A 19 55.07 22.14 -29.20
CA CYS A 19 55.15 23.26 -28.27
C CYS A 19 54.71 23.01 -26.82
N SER A 20 55.70 22.90 -25.92
CA SER A 20 55.56 23.30 -24.53
C SER A 20 55.14 24.77 -24.46
N ASN A 21 53.85 25.02 -24.25
CA ASN A 21 53.52 26.03 -23.26
C ASN A 21 53.57 25.30 -21.93
N ASP A 22 54.69 25.47 -21.22
CA ASP A 22 54.70 25.37 -19.76
C ASP A 22 53.77 26.48 -19.25
N ASP A 23 52.47 26.27 -19.39
CA ASP A 23 51.52 26.99 -18.57
C ASP A 23 51.65 26.36 -17.20
N PHE A 24 51.99 27.16 -16.21
CA PHE A 24 51.91 26.76 -14.82
C PHE A 24 50.51 26.16 -14.62
N VAL A 25 50.42 24.84 -14.50
CA VAL A 25 49.26 24.24 -13.84
C VAL A 25 49.40 24.67 -12.40
N ALA A 26 48.86 25.85 -12.08
CA ALA A 26 48.56 26.21 -10.72
C ALA A 26 47.84 24.99 -10.13
N ASP A 27 48.40 24.42 -9.06
CA ASP A 27 47.77 23.36 -8.31
C ASP A 27 46.39 23.89 -7.91
N VAL A 28 45.34 23.45 -8.62
CA VAL A 28 44.00 23.97 -8.42
C VAL A 28 43.54 23.40 -7.09
N ASP A 29 43.56 24.22 -6.05
CA ASP A 29 43.13 23.85 -4.71
C ASP A 29 41.64 23.45 -4.72
N ASN A 30 41.42 22.14 -4.85
CA ASN A 30 40.11 21.48 -4.80
C ASN A 30 39.62 21.29 -3.36
N GLY A 31 40.23 21.97 -2.38
CA GLY A 31 39.96 21.82 -0.96
C GLY A 31 38.53 22.21 -0.56
N ILE A 32 38.21 21.85 0.68
CA ILE A 32 36.93 22.12 1.35
C ILE A 32 36.90 23.59 1.81
N ILE A 33 35.71 24.21 1.82
CA ILE A 33 35.54 25.53 2.44
C ILE A 33 35.50 25.39 3.96
N THR A 34 36.46 26.03 4.63
CA THR A 34 36.56 26.07 6.10
C THR A 34 36.10 27.39 6.70
N GLU A 35 36.05 28.48 5.92
CA GLU A 35 35.62 29.82 6.34
C GLU A 35 34.45 30.29 5.46
N PRO A 36 33.21 30.30 5.95
CA PRO A 36 32.02 30.41 5.11
C PRO A 36 31.68 31.86 4.75
N THR A 37 32.14 32.34 3.60
CA THR A 37 31.64 33.58 2.98
C THR A 37 31.35 33.38 1.49
N GLY A 38 30.15 33.78 1.04
CA GLY A 38 29.75 33.72 -0.37
C GLY A 38 29.22 32.35 -0.82
N ASP A 39 29.40 32.04 -2.11
CA ASP A 39 28.95 30.81 -2.74
C ASP A 39 30.01 29.70 -2.68
N ALA A 40 29.55 28.45 -2.62
CA ALA A 40 30.36 27.24 -2.60
C ALA A 40 29.82 26.20 -3.58
N TRP A 41 30.64 25.21 -3.95
CA TRP A 41 30.25 24.17 -4.91
C TRP A 41 29.80 22.89 -4.23
N VAL A 42 28.76 22.27 -4.79
CA VAL A 42 28.27 20.94 -4.43
C VAL A 42 27.91 20.18 -5.71
N ALA A 43 28.07 18.86 -5.68
CA ALA A 43 27.51 17.96 -6.69
C ALA A 43 26.68 16.90 -5.96
N LEU A 44 25.58 16.48 -6.58
CA LEU A 44 24.68 15.48 -6.02
C LEU A 44 24.76 14.19 -6.85
N ASN A 45 24.62 13.05 -6.19
CA ASN A 45 24.32 11.77 -6.83
C ASN A 45 22.97 11.31 -6.26
N VAL A 46 21.89 11.71 -6.94
CA VAL A 46 20.53 11.29 -6.58
C VAL A 46 20.31 9.92 -7.19
N ARG A 47 20.13 8.92 -6.33
CA ARG A 47 20.00 7.53 -6.77
C ARG A 47 18.93 6.79 -5.99
N PRO A 48 18.43 5.66 -6.52
CA PRO A 48 17.65 4.72 -5.71
C PRO A 48 18.43 4.28 -4.46
N PRO A 49 17.74 3.93 -3.37
CA PRO A 49 18.38 3.20 -2.28
C PRO A 49 19.14 1.99 -2.87
N SER A 50 20.45 1.92 -2.61
CA SER A 50 21.31 0.86 -3.14
C SER A 50 20.91 -0.50 -2.57
N LEU A 51 21.06 -1.55 -3.39
CA LEU A 51 21.00 -2.97 -2.98
C LEU A 51 22.14 -3.27 -1.98
N ALA A 52 22.01 -2.82 -0.73
CA ALA A 52 23.06 -2.97 0.27
C ALA A 52 22.94 -4.26 1.10
N SER A 53 21.92 -5.09 0.87
CA SER A 53 21.73 -6.34 1.63
C SER A 53 21.80 -7.57 0.73
N THR A 54 22.53 -8.59 1.20
CA THR A 54 22.60 -9.95 0.63
C THR A 54 21.42 -10.84 1.06
N ARG A 55 20.46 -10.29 1.80
CA ARG A 55 19.25 -10.97 2.26
C ARG A 55 18.02 -10.31 1.68
N GLY A 56 17.42 -10.98 0.72
CA GLY A 56 16.10 -10.66 0.20
C GLY A 56 14.98 -11.02 1.16
N LEU A 57 13.88 -10.26 1.15
CA LEU A 57 12.71 -10.58 1.98
C LEU A 57 11.89 -11.72 1.38
N HIS A 58 11.63 -11.64 0.07
CA HIS A 58 10.91 -12.66 -0.69
C HIS A 58 11.64 -13.02 -1.99
N ILE A 59 11.06 -13.85 -2.84
CA ILE A 59 11.58 -14.13 -4.19
C ILE A 59 10.49 -13.73 -5.21
N PRO A 60 10.75 -12.78 -6.12
CA PRO A 60 11.94 -11.93 -6.17
C PRO A 60 12.07 -11.08 -4.89
N ASP A 61 13.29 -10.67 -4.55
CA ASP A 61 13.59 -9.95 -3.29
C ASP A 61 13.49 -8.43 -3.39
N HIS A 62 13.14 -7.97 -4.58
CA HIS A 62 12.88 -6.59 -4.93
C HIS A 62 11.98 -6.56 -6.15
N GLU A 63 11.35 -5.41 -6.37
CA GLU A 63 10.56 -5.15 -7.56
C GLU A 63 11.09 -3.92 -8.27
N ASN A 64 11.60 -4.12 -9.48
CA ASN A 64 12.08 -3.02 -10.30
C ASN A 64 10.91 -2.18 -10.79
N GLY A 65 10.99 -0.88 -10.54
CA GLY A 65 10.04 0.06 -11.07
C GLY A 65 10.06 0.10 -12.59
N THR A 66 8.89 0.28 -13.20
CA THR A 66 8.79 0.56 -14.63
C THR A 66 9.42 1.92 -14.96
N PRO A 67 9.80 2.19 -16.23
CA PRO A 67 10.36 3.49 -16.60
C PRO A 67 9.47 4.69 -16.21
N ALA A 68 8.15 4.53 -16.26
CA ALA A 68 7.20 5.56 -15.84
C ALA A 68 7.18 5.75 -14.31
N GLU A 69 7.41 4.67 -13.56
CA GLU A 69 7.50 4.70 -12.09
C GLU A 69 8.80 5.34 -11.60
N THR A 70 9.84 5.39 -12.44
CA THR A 70 11.19 5.91 -12.10
C THR A 70 11.52 7.24 -12.77
N GLU A 71 10.70 7.74 -13.69
CA GLU A 71 11.02 8.95 -14.44
C GLU A 71 11.11 10.19 -13.54
N ILE A 72 12.25 10.88 -13.56
CA ILE A 72 12.47 12.19 -12.97
C ILE A 72 12.21 13.25 -14.03
N LYS A 73 11.14 14.02 -13.83
CA LYS A 73 10.74 15.15 -14.68
C LYS A 73 11.20 16.50 -14.13
N SER A 74 11.31 16.62 -12.81
CA SER A 74 11.81 17.81 -12.13
C SER A 74 12.47 17.44 -10.81
N VAL A 75 13.45 18.23 -10.36
CA VAL A 75 14.09 18.06 -9.05
C VAL A 75 14.30 19.41 -8.40
N ARG A 76 13.84 19.56 -7.16
CA ARG A 76 14.17 20.68 -6.29
C ARG A 76 15.14 20.24 -5.19
N ALA A 77 16.21 21.00 -5.02
CA ALA A 77 17.14 20.89 -3.92
C ALA A 77 16.99 22.09 -2.99
N ILE A 78 16.40 21.85 -1.82
CA ILE A 78 16.16 22.86 -0.81
C ILE A 78 17.23 22.71 0.27
N PHE A 79 18.09 23.70 0.40
CA PHE A 79 19.21 23.72 1.34
C PHE A 79 18.82 24.43 2.63
N PHE A 80 19.39 23.98 3.74
CA PHE A 80 19.11 24.51 5.07
C PHE A 80 20.38 24.75 5.89
N THR A 81 20.26 25.59 6.91
CA THR A 81 21.23 25.70 8.01
C THR A 81 21.32 24.40 8.83
N SER A 82 22.33 24.29 9.70
CA SER A 82 22.42 23.20 10.69
C SER A 82 21.66 23.56 11.96
N GLY A 83 21.54 22.59 12.88
CA GLY A 83 20.91 22.78 14.20
C GLY A 83 19.53 22.13 14.34
N ALA A 84 18.92 22.28 15.51
CA ALA A 84 17.63 21.66 15.86
C ALA A 84 16.43 22.31 15.13
N SER A 85 16.60 23.52 14.59
CA SER A 85 15.58 24.22 13.81
C SER A 85 16.17 24.73 12.50
N PRO A 86 16.43 23.84 11.53
CA PRO A 86 17.00 24.23 10.23
C PRO A 86 16.08 25.20 9.49
N THR A 87 16.67 26.18 8.82
CA THR A 87 15.97 27.16 8.00
C THR A 87 16.56 27.21 6.60
N VAL A 88 15.71 27.45 5.59
CA VAL A 88 16.11 27.49 4.18
C VAL A 88 17.23 28.49 3.94
N THR A 89 18.30 28.07 3.27
CA THR A 89 19.39 28.91 2.76
C THR A 89 19.25 29.12 1.25
N ALA A 90 18.74 28.14 0.52
CA ALA A 90 18.44 28.22 -0.90
C ALA A 90 17.36 27.18 -1.30
N ASP A 91 16.56 27.48 -2.32
CA ASP A 91 15.68 26.54 -3.02
C ASP A 91 16.04 26.61 -4.50
N ILE A 92 16.58 25.52 -5.05
CA ILE A 92 17.14 25.45 -6.41
C ILE A 92 16.43 24.36 -7.19
N GLU A 93 15.85 24.73 -8.33
CA GLU A 93 15.40 23.76 -9.33
C GLU A 93 16.58 23.30 -10.17
N LEU A 94 16.88 22.01 -10.11
CA LEU A 94 18.03 21.40 -10.78
C LEU A 94 17.69 21.06 -12.23
N THR A 95 18.69 21.18 -13.10
CA THR A 95 18.63 20.50 -14.41
C THR A 95 18.72 18.98 -14.21
N LEU A 96 18.28 18.20 -15.22
CA LEU A 96 18.44 16.74 -15.18
C LEU A 96 19.92 16.34 -15.02
N SER A 97 20.85 17.06 -15.66
CA SER A 97 22.29 16.81 -15.51
C SER A 97 22.80 17.06 -14.09
N GLN A 98 22.34 18.13 -13.42
CA GLN A 98 22.68 18.41 -12.02
C GLN A 98 22.06 17.40 -11.05
N ALA A 99 20.89 16.86 -11.39
CA ALA A 99 20.24 15.80 -10.63
C ALA A 99 20.88 14.41 -10.86
N GLY A 100 21.80 14.26 -11.81
CA GLY A 100 22.40 12.96 -12.16
C GLY A 100 21.46 12.08 -12.99
N ALA A 101 20.49 12.67 -13.70
CA ALA A 101 19.56 11.99 -14.60
C ALA A 101 19.93 12.23 -16.09
N ASN A 102 19.61 11.26 -16.94
CA ASN A 102 19.78 11.36 -18.38
C ASN A 102 18.66 12.21 -19.04
N ALA A 103 18.75 12.42 -20.35
CA ALA A 103 17.78 13.24 -21.10
C ALA A 103 16.34 12.68 -21.08
N SER A 104 16.15 11.41 -20.73
CA SER A 104 14.85 10.75 -20.55
C SER A 104 14.40 10.73 -19.09
N GLY A 105 15.04 11.49 -18.21
CA GLY A 105 14.68 11.58 -16.80
C GLY A 105 15.07 10.36 -15.96
N GLN A 106 15.86 9.42 -16.49
CA GLN A 106 16.27 8.24 -15.71
C GLN A 106 17.57 8.54 -14.95
N PRO A 107 17.68 8.22 -13.66
CA PRO A 107 18.93 8.37 -12.92
C PRO A 107 20.03 7.53 -13.55
N THR A 108 21.22 8.09 -13.59
CA THR A 108 22.40 7.43 -14.16
C THR A 108 23.21 6.66 -13.11
N GLY A 109 22.95 6.92 -11.82
CA GLY A 109 23.76 6.42 -10.70
C GLY A 109 25.12 7.14 -10.54
N ASN A 110 25.43 8.08 -11.43
CA ASN A 110 26.66 8.85 -11.44
C ASN A 110 26.49 10.22 -10.76
N ALA A 111 27.61 10.88 -10.49
CA ALA A 111 27.62 12.27 -10.05
C ALA A 111 26.92 13.17 -11.09
N GLY A 112 26.02 14.02 -10.62
CA GLY A 112 25.49 15.12 -11.40
C GLY A 112 26.49 16.25 -11.56
N GLU A 113 26.19 17.19 -12.46
CA GLU A 113 26.97 18.41 -12.63
C GLU A 113 26.97 19.25 -11.35
N ALA A 114 28.14 19.80 -10.99
CA ALA A 114 28.25 20.66 -9.82
C ALA A 114 27.56 22.01 -10.03
N PHE A 115 27.02 22.56 -8.94
CA PHE A 115 26.37 23.86 -8.91
C PHE A 115 26.68 24.61 -7.61
N LYS A 116 26.33 25.89 -7.58
CA LYS A 116 26.63 26.79 -6.46
C LYS A 116 25.49 26.84 -5.44
N VAL A 117 25.87 26.90 -4.17
CA VAL A 117 24.97 27.11 -3.02
C VAL A 117 25.60 28.07 -2.02
N PRO A 118 24.82 28.75 -1.16
CA PRO A 118 25.38 29.56 -0.08
C PRO A 118 26.28 28.72 0.84
N ALA A 119 27.45 29.22 1.22
CA ALA A 119 28.40 28.51 2.10
C ALA A 119 27.82 28.18 3.50
N ALA A 120 26.73 28.85 3.89
CA ALA A 120 25.96 28.57 5.11
C ALA A 120 25.10 27.29 5.02
N SER A 121 24.97 26.68 3.85
CA SER A 121 24.16 25.48 3.63
C SER A 121 24.82 24.26 4.25
N LYS A 122 24.13 23.60 5.18
CA LYS A 122 24.64 22.43 5.92
C LYS A 122 23.77 21.19 5.76
N ARG A 123 22.54 21.34 5.27
CA ARG A 123 21.57 20.27 5.08
C ARG A 123 20.83 20.45 3.77
N VAL A 124 20.22 19.39 3.24
CA VAL A 124 19.45 19.41 1.99
C VAL A 124 18.24 18.47 2.04
N LEU A 125 17.12 18.94 1.50
CA LEU A 125 15.95 18.15 1.11
C LEU A 125 15.89 18.10 -0.41
N ILE A 126 15.86 16.89 -0.97
CA ILE A 126 15.56 16.67 -2.38
C ILE A 126 14.09 16.35 -2.51
N VAL A 127 13.42 17.01 -3.45
CA VAL A 127 12.06 16.71 -3.87
C VAL A 127 12.05 16.54 -5.38
N ALA A 128 11.96 15.30 -5.85
CA ALA A 128 11.76 15.00 -7.27
C ALA A 128 10.25 14.95 -7.58
N ASN A 129 9.87 15.37 -8.78
CA ASN A 129 8.50 15.39 -9.26
C ASN A 129 7.52 15.97 -8.24
N ALA A 130 7.83 17.17 -7.72
CA ALA A 130 7.05 17.80 -6.68
C ALA A 130 5.55 17.82 -7.03
N SER A 131 4.72 17.33 -6.12
CA SER A 131 3.27 17.28 -6.33
C SER A 131 2.69 18.68 -6.49
N LYS A 132 1.47 18.76 -7.01
CA LYS A 132 0.75 20.04 -7.11
C LYS A 132 0.63 20.70 -5.74
N GLU A 133 0.25 19.93 -4.73
CA GLU A 133 0.07 20.37 -3.34
C GLU A 133 1.36 20.98 -2.78
N PHE A 134 2.52 20.38 -3.06
CA PHE A 134 3.81 20.92 -2.62
C PHE A 134 4.18 22.20 -3.37
N LYS A 135 4.00 22.23 -4.70
CA LYS A 135 4.30 23.39 -5.55
C LYS A 135 3.45 24.61 -5.17
N ASP A 136 2.17 24.41 -4.86
CA ASP A 136 1.24 25.48 -4.50
C ASP A 136 1.65 26.22 -3.21
N ARG A 137 2.38 25.57 -2.30
CA ARG A 137 2.88 26.21 -1.07
C ARG A 137 4.02 27.18 -1.32
N ALA A 138 4.81 26.92 -2.35
CA ALA A 138 6.00 27.70 -2.68
C ALA A 138 6.20 27.80 -4.21
N PRO A 139 5.27 28.46 -4.93
CA PRO A 139 5.27 28.51 -6.38
C PRO A 139 6.53 29.20 -6.94
N SER A 140 7.09 30.16 -6.20
CA SER A 140 8.33 30.87 -6.55
C SER A 140 9.56 30.35 -5.81
N GLY A 141 9.44 29.19 -5.15
CA GLY A 141 10.49 28.68 -4.26
C GLY A 141 10.30 29.12 -2.81
N TRP A 142 10.88 28.36 -1.90
CA TRP A 142 10.90 28.68 -0.47
C TRP A 142 11.86 29.83 -0.19
N SER A 143 11.40 30.83 0.56
CA SER A 143 12.23 31.98 0.91
C SER A 143 13.28 31.62 1.96
N GLY A 144 14.44 32.29 1.88
CA GLY A 144 15.49 32.16 2.90
C GLY A 144 14.95 32.46 4.31
N GLY A 145 15.33 31.63 5.28
CA GLY A 145 14.83 31.71 6.65
C GLY A 145 13.56 30.88 6.91
N THR A 146 12.91 30.32 5.88
CA THR A 146 11.74 29.44 6.08
C THR A 146 12.13 28.21 6.92
N PRO A 147 11.42 27.88 8.01
CA PRO A 147 11.72 26.69 8.81
C PRO A 147 11.48 25.39 8.05
N TYR A 148 12.32 24.37 8.29
CA TYR A 148 12.12 23.02 7.74
C TYR A 148 10.74 22.45 8.09
N ALA A 149 10.24 22.69 9.30
CA ALA A 149 8.90 22.27 9.70
C ALA A 149 7.80 22.84 8.80
N THR A 150 7.95 24.07 8.29
CA THR A 150 7.01 24.68 7.34
C THR A 150 7.14 24.05 5.95
N VAL A 151 8.36 23.75 5.51
CA VAL A 151 8.60 23.06 4.23
C VAL A 151 8.04 21.65 4.25
N ASN A 152 8.19 20.94 5.37
CA ASN A 152 7.78 19.55 5.54
C ASN A 152 6.39 19.37 6.17
N ASP A 153 5.57 20.42 6.25
CA ASP A 153 4.25 20.33 6.86
C ASP A 153 3.34 19.35 6.08
N ALA A 154 2.33 18.78 6.73
CA ALA A 154 1.46 17.74 6.15
C ALA A 154 0.68 18.27 4.94
N LEU A 155 0.80 17.62 3.78
CA LEU A 155 0.05 17.93 2.57
C LEU A 155 -1.27 17.16 2.56
N VAL A 156 -2.30 17.74 1.95
CA VAL A 156 -3.60 17.10 1.75
C VAL A 156 -3.77 16.87 0.25
N LEU A 157 -3.97 15.62 -0.15
CA LEU A 157 -4.19 15.24 -1.53
C LEU A 157 -5.47 15.89 -2.08
N SER A 158 -5.33 16.68 -3.13
CA SER A 158 -6.48 17.26 -3.81
C SER A 158 -7.24 16.22 -4.64
N THR A 159 -8.51 16.47 -4.95
CA THR A 159 -9.29 15.60 -5.84
C THR A 159 -8.65 15.63 -7.22
N GLY A 160 -7.90 14.58 -7.56
CA GLY A 160 -6.98 14.59 -8.69
C GLY A 160 -5.63 14.05 -8.25
N ASN A 161 -5.44 12.77 -8.52
CA ASN A 161 -4.38 11.86 -8.09
C ASN A 161 -2.95 12.26 -8.53
N GLY A 162 -2.53 13.52 -8.51
CA GLY A 162 -1.24 13.98 -9.05
C GLY A 162 -0.04 13.20 -8.50
N VAL A 163 -0.01 12.99 -7.18
CA VAL A 163 1.02 12.16 -6.50
C VAL A 163 0.86 10.66 -6.77
N LEU A 164 -0.34 10.20 -7.14
CA LEU A 164 -0.67 8.81 -7.45
C LEU A 164 -0.63 8.53 -8.97
N SER A 165 -0.26 9.52 -9.79
CA SER A 165 -0.32 9.49 -11.25
C SER A 165 1.06 9.59 -11.88
N PHE A 166 1.24 8.89 -13.00
CA PHE A 166 2.43 8.96 -13.84
C PHE A 166 2.55 10.24 -14.66
N THR A 167 1.46 11.01 -14.81
CA THR A 167 1.44 12.20 -15.67
C THR A 167 2.50 13.21 -15.27
N ASP A 168 2.64 13.47 -13.97
CA ASP A 168 3.64 14.39 -13.42
C ASP A 168 4.87 13.66 -12.84
N GLY A 169 4.87 12.33 -12.91
CA GLY A 169 5.84 11.46 -12.24
C GLY A 169 5.51 11.29 -10.76
N PHE A 170 5.95 10.19 -10.16
CA PHE A 170 5.78 10.01 -8.71
C PHE A 170 6.65 11.00 -7.95
N MET A 171 6.04 11.73 -7.01
CA MET A 171 6.80 12.57 -6.08
C MET A 171 7.72 11.67 -5.24
N MET A 172 8.97 12.11 -5.08
CA MET A 172 9.96 11.40 -4.29
C MET A 172 10.72 12.39 -3.40
N SER A 173 11.19 11.91 -2.25
CA SER A 173 11.97 12.72 -1.32
C SER A 173 12.99 11.89 -0.55
N ASN A 174 13.86 12.54 0.22
CA ASN A 174 14.92 11.88 0.98
C ASN A 174 14.44 10.62 1.71
N ALA A 175 15.05 9.48 1.37
CA ALA A 175 14.70 8.16 1.89
C ALA A 175 14.92 8.03 3.40
N LYS A 176 15.83 8.83 3.97
CA LYS A 176 16.13 8.92 5.41
C LYS A 176 14.91 9.19 6.28
N GLY A 177 13.89 9.86 5.74
CA GLY A 177 12.80 10.43 6.54
C GLY A 177 13.18 11.75 7.21
N GLY A 178 14.04 12.54 6.55
CA GLY A 178 14.54 13.81 7.05
C GLY A 178 15.61 14.43 6.16
N LEU A 179 16.23 15.51 6.64
CA LEU A 179 17.30 16.20 5.93
C LEU A 179 18.59 15.36 5.85
N GLU A 180 19.24 15.42 4.70
CA GLU A 180 20.57 14.86 4.43
C GLU A 180 21.63 15.97 4.53
N PRO A 181 22.94 15.67 4.66
CA PRO A 181 23.57 14.34 4.69
C PRO A 181 23.43 13.56 6.01
N SER A 182 23.91 12.31 5.97
CA SER A 182 23.98 11.41 7.11
C SER A 182 25.34 10.73 7.23
N LYS A 183 25.71 10.30 8.44
CA LYS A 183 26.81 9.34 8.61
C LYS A 183 26.49 8.06 7.85
N THR A 184 27.50 7.52 7.18
CA THR A 184 27.43 6.26 6.42
C THR A 184 28.05 5.07 7.15
N GLU A 185 28.60 5.29 8.35
CA GLU A 185 29.33 4.29 9.14
C GLU A 185 28.84 4.25 10.58
N GLU A 186 29.08 3.13 11.25
CA GLU A 186 28.81 2.97 12.68
C GLU A 186 29.99 3.43 13.57
N PRO A 187 29.73 3.92 14.80
CA PRO A 187 28.42 4.10 15.43
C PRO A 187 27.69 5.37 14.96
N GLY A 188 26.37 5.28 14.83
CA GLY A 188 25.50 6.42 14.51
C GLY A 188 25.18 6.54 13.02
N LEU A 189 25.17 5.41 12.30
CA LEU A 189 24.67 5.33 10.93
C LEU A 189 23.31 6.05 10.83
N GLY A 190 23.14 6.93 9.86
CA GLY A 190 21.92 7.73 9.69
C GLY A 190 21.83 9.00 10.55
N ASP A 191 22.78 9.27 11.43
CA ASP A 191 22.85 10.56 12.15
C ASP A 191 23.13 11.72 11.20
N PRO A 192 22.55 12.91 11.42
CA PRO A 192 22.81 14.07 10.57
C PRO A 192 24.26 14.54 10.65
N VAL A 193 24.86 14.85 9.51
CA VAL A 193 26.20 15.50 9.42
C VAL A 193 26.14 16.73 8.53
N ASP A 194 27.13 17.61 8.68
CA ASP A 194 27.23 18.83 7.88
C ASP A 194 27.61 18.53 6.43
N LEU A 195 26.90 19.19 5.52
CA LEU A 195 27.21 19.20 4.09
C LEU A 195 28.63 19.72 3.87
N THR A 196 29.44 18.89 3.23
CA THR A 196 30.76 19.29 2.71
C THR A 196 30.57 20.09 1.44
N LEU A 197 31.16 21.29 1.42
CA LEU A 197 31.13 22.21 0.28
C LEU A 197 32.56 22.45 -0.21
N TYR A 198 32.72 22.58 -1.53
CA TYR A 198 34.01 22.64 -2.19
C TYR A 198 34.28 24.03 -2.78
N LYS A 199 35.57 24.38 -2.90
CA LYS A 199 36.01 25.66 -3.49
C LYS A 199 35.70 25.76 -4.99
N ASN A 200 35.62 24.64 -5.70
CA ASN A 200 35.37 24.60 -7.13
C ASN A 200 34.54 23.37 -7.56
N ALA A 201 34.06 23.39 -8.80
CA ALA A 201 33.24 22.33 -9.39
C ALA A 201 33.94 20.97 -9.44
N THR A 202 35.25 20.94 -9.74
CA THR A 202 36.03 19.71 -9.86
C THR A 202 36.09 18.95 -8.53
N GLY A 203 36.36 19.64 -7.42
CA GLY A 203 36.35 19.05 -6.08
C GLY A 203 34.97 18.47 -5.70
N ALA A 204 33.90 19.18 -6.07
CA ALA A 204 32.53 18.75 -5.84
C ALA A 204 32.15 17.50 -6.65
N VAL A 205 32.43 17.47 -7.96
CA VAL A 205 32.14 16.31 -8.83
C VAL A 205 32.96 15.08 -8.42
N ALA A 206 34.20 15.28 -7.95
CA ALA A 206 35.03 14.18 -7.46
C ALA A 206 34.51 13.55 -6.15
N ASN A 207 33.67 14.27 -5.40
CA ASN A 207 33.16 13.86 -4.10
C ASN A 207 31.67 14.23 -3.95
N PRO A 208 30.78 13.68 -4.81
CA PRO A 208 29.38 14.05 -4.82
C PRO A 208 28.69 13.59 -3.54
N LEU A 209 27.74 14.38 -3.05
CA LEU A 209 26.85 13.92 -1.99
C LEU A 209 25.88 12.89 -2.58
N VAL A 210 26.00 11.66 -2.11
CA VAL A 210 25.03 10.60 -2.41
C VAL A 210 23.76 10.85 -1.61
N ILE A 211 22.63 10.93 -2.31
CA ILE A 211 21.29 11.07 -1.71
C ILE A 211 20.40 9.98 -2.27
N ASN A 212 19.78 9.23 -1.37
CA ASN A 212 18.74 8.28 -1.75
C ASN A 212 17.36 8.91 -1.58
N ILE A 213 16.49 8.69 -2.56
CA ILE A 213 15.11 9.19 -2.53
C ILE A 213 14.10 8.03 -2.63
N ASP A 214 13.03 8.14 -1.86
CA ASP A 214 11.89 7.22 -1.82
C ASP A 214 10.69 7.90 -2.49
N ARG A 215 9.92 7.15 -3.29
CA ARG A 215 8.56 7.58 -3.68
C ARG A 215 7.74 7.82 -2.42
N VAL A 216 6.85 8.80 -2.44
CA VAL A 216 5.96 9.08 -1.30
C VAL A 216 4.74 8.16 -1.25
N VAL A 217 4.59 7.28 -2.24
CA VAL A 217 3.49 6.33 -2.41
C VAL A 217 3.95 4.89 -2.20
N ALA A 218 3.01 4.02 -1.84
CA ALA A 218 3.17 2.56 -1.88
C ALA A 218 2.52 1.99 -3.15
N LYS A 219 2.97 0.81 -3.56
CA LYS A 219 2.39 0.03 -4.65
C LYS A 219 1.75 -1.24 -4.08
N VAL A 220 0.53 -1.56 -4.49
CA VAL A 220 -0.14 -2.81 -4.11
C VAL A 220 -0.50 -3.59 -5.36
N ARG A 221 -0.23 -4.89 -5.37
CA ARG A 221 -0.60 -5.82 -6.44
C ARG A 221 -1.40 -6.97 -5.84
N VAL A 222 -2.48 -7.36 -6.52
CA VAL A 222 -3.33 -8.45 -6.04
C VAL A 222 -3.37 -9.56 -7.07
N TYR A 223 -3.05 -10.76 -6.63
CA TYR A 223 -3.03 -11.99 -7.41
C TYR A 223 -4.12 -12.91 -6.86
N ILE A 224 -5.17 -13.14 -7.66
CA ILE A 224 -6.35 -13.88 -7.23
C ILE A 224 -6.39 -15.22 -7.97
N THR A 225 -6.44 -16.31 -7.20
CA THR A 225 -6.77 -17.64 -7.71
C THR A 225 -8.24 -17.95 -7.45
N LYS A 226 -8.88 -18.73 -8.34
CA LYS A 226 -10.31 -19.11 -8.24
C LYS A 226 -10.54 -20.41 -7.48
N ALA A 227 -9.61 -20.79 -6.61
CA ALA A 227 -9.66 -22.07 -5.92
C ALA A 227 -10.67 -22.04 -4.77
N SER A 228 -11.57 -23.04 -4.72
CA SER A 228 -12.45 -23.29 -3.58
C SER A 228 -12.94 -24.73 -3.60
N ASP A 229 -13.04 -25.33 -2.41
CA ASP A 229 -13.58 -26.70 -2.27
C ASP A 229 -15.10 -26.69 -2.29
N VAL A 230 -15.73 -25.62 -1.79
CA VAL A 230 -17.17 -25.54 -1.51
C VAL A 230 -17.95 -24.70 -2.52
N ALA A 231 -17.28 -23.88 -3.33
CA ALA A 231 -17.92 -22.98 -4.29
C ALA A 231 -17.21 -22.91 -5.64
N SER A 232 -17.93 -22.45 -6.65
CA SER A 232 -17.36 -21.90 -7.89
C SER A 232 -17.15 -20.40 -7.69
N ILE A 233 -15.95 -19.91 -8.09
CA ILE A 233 -15.55 -18.51 -7.93
C ILE A 233 -15.51 -17.84 -9.29
N GLU A 234 -16.24 -16.73 -9.44
CA GLU A 234 -16.35 -15.98 -10.69
C GLU A 234 -16.29 -14.47 -10.48
N ASN A 235 -16.04 -13.71 -11.54
CA ASN A 235 -16.10 -12.24 -11.56
C ASN A 235 -15.39 -11.56 -10.38
N GLU A 236 -14.19 -12.05 -10.08
CA GLU A 236 -13.28 -11.49 -9.10
C GLU A 236 -12.82 -10.10 -9.50
N GLY A 237 -12.68 -9.23 -8.51
CA GLY A 237 -12.07 -7.93 -8.70
C GLY A 237 -11.68 -7.31 -7.38
N TRP A 238 -10.79 -6.33 -7.40
CA TRP A 238 -10.25 -5.74 -6.18
C TRP A 238 -10.05 -4.23 -6.33
N LEU A 239 -10.01 -3.54 -5.19
CA LEU A 239 -9.70 -2.12 -5.04
C LEU A 239 -8.99 -1.92 -3.70
N LEU A 240 -8.20 -0.85 -3.56
CA LEU A 240 -7.78 -0.36 -2.25
C LEU A 240 -8.90 0.43 -1.57
N ASN A 241 -9.02 0.25 -0.26
CA ASN A 241 -9.99 0.93 0.58
C ASN A 241 -9.30 1.45 1.86
N ALA A 242 -9.95 2.42 2.52
CA ALA A 242 -9.37 3.15 3.66
C ALA A 242 -8.01 3.78 3.31
N THR A 243 -7.90 4.40 2.14
CA THR A 243 -6.64 5.00 1.66
C THR A 243 -6.46 6.41 2.23
N ASN A 244 -5.24 6.72 2.66
CA ASN A 244 -4.91 8.00 3.28
C ASN A 244 -5.08 9.17 2.28
N THR A 245 -5.48 10.33 2.80
CA THR A 245 -5.62 11.59 2.05
C THR A 245 -4.54 12.61 2.39
N LYS A 246 -3.68 12.31 3.37
CA LYS A 246 -2.62 13.21 3.82
C LYS A 246 -1.26 12.54 3.71
N PHE A 247 -0.22 13.33 3.51
CA PHE A 247 1.15 12.82 3.50
C PHE A 247 2.15 13.92 3.84
N TYR A 248 3.28 13.54 4.44
CA TYR A 248 4.43 14.45 4.55
C TYR A 248 5.28 14.39 3.28
N PRO A 249 5.90 15.51 2.85
CA PRO A 249 6.95 15.46 1.83
C PRO A 249 8.01 14.41 2.18
N THR A 250 8.51 14.41 3.41
CA THR A 250 9.34 13.33 3.99
C THR A 250 8.82 12.94 5.38
N SER A 251 8.37 11.69 5.54
CA SER A 251 7.88 11.16 6.82
C SER A 251 9.02 10.57 7.65
N GLU A 252 8.94 10.78 8.96
CA GLU A 252 9.90 10.27 9.93
C GLU A 252 9.94 8.73 9.90
N ARG A 253 11.14 8.14 9.96
CA ARG A 253 11.33 6.69 10.13
C ARG A 253 11.26 6.31 11.60
N ILE A 254 10.56 5.22 11.89
CA ILE A 254 10.49 4.64 13.23
C ILE A 254 10.62 3.12 13.17
N SER A 255 11.17 2.54 14.24
CA SER A 255 11.24 1.09 14.38
C SER A 255 9.90 0.49 14.77
N THR A 256 9.56 -0.66 14.18
CA THR A 256 8.40 -1.46 14.58
C THR A 256 8.63 -2.21 15.89
N TRP A 257 7.57 -2.81 16.43
CA TRP A 257 7.71 -3.75 17.54
C TRP A 257 8.63 -4.92 17.16
N PHE A 258 8.50 -5.45 15.93
CA PHE A 258 9.27 -6.59 15.47
C PHE A 258 10.76 -6.24 15.34
N GLU A 259 11.13 -5.02 14.96
CA GLU A 259 12.52 -4.54 14.92
C GLU A 259 13.18 -4.38 16.29
N LEU A 260 12.39 -4.07 17.32
CA LEU A 260 12.89 -3.84 18.67
C LEU A 260 12.96 -5.13 19.50
N ASN A 261 12.37 -6.22 19.01
CA ASN A 261 12.33 -7.49 19.71
C ASN A 261 13.61 -8.32 19.46
N PRO A 262 14.26 -8.91 20.49
CA PRO A 262 15.45 -9.76 20.32
C PRO A 262 15.26 -11.02 19.48
N ALA A 263 14.02 -11.54 19.42
CA ALA A 263 13.65 -12.63 18.52
C ALA A 263 13.17 -12.13 17.15
N GLY A 264 12.96 -10.82 17.03
CA GLY A 264 12.52 -10.16 15.83
C GLY A 264 13.68 -9.83 14.91
N GLY A 265 13.39 -9.89 13.60
CA GLY A 265 14.41 -9.83 12.56
C GLY A 265 14.12 -8.83 11.46
N PHE A 266 12.97 -8.18 11.44
CA PHE A 266 12.59 -7.34 10.31
C PHE A 266 13.03 -5.90 10.46
N ARG A 267 14.33 -5.65 10.34
CA ARG A 267 14.73 -4.38 9.74
C ARG A 267 14.56 -4.54 8.25
N ALA A 268 13.73 -3.71 7.60
CA ALA A 268 13.63 -3.71 6.14
C ALA A 268 15.06 -3.81 5.59
N PRO A 269 15.41 -4.79 4.74
CA PRO A 269 16.80 -5.02 4.32
C PRO A 269 17.46 -3.80 3.67
N PHE A 270 16.66 -2.77 3.43
CA PHE A 270 16.90 -1.55 2.70
C PHE A 270 16.82 -0.30 3.60
N ASP A 271 16.58 -0.44 4.91
CA ASP A 271 16.79 0.65 5.88
C ASP A 271 18.28 0.86 6.13
N GLN A 272 18.94 1.50 5.15
CA GLN A 272 20.35 1.87 5.20
C GLN A 272 20.67 2.88 6.31
N TYR A 273 19.66 3.48 6.95
CA TYR A 273 19.83 4.48 7.99
C TYR A 273 19.66 3.90 9.39
N LYS A 274 19.21 2.65 9.52
CA LYS A 274 18.97 1.97 10.80
C LYS A 274 18.02 2.75 11.72
N LYS A 275 17.03 3.42 11.13
CA LYS A 275 15.98 4.20 11.82
C LYS A 275 14.65 3.47 11.93
N GLY A 276 14.47 2.39 11.19
CA GLY A 276 13.27 1.57 11.14
C GLY A 276 12.66 1.45 9.75
N SER A 277 11.88 0.40 9.55
CA SER A 277 11.13 0.12 8.32
C SER A 277 9.84 0.93 8.21
N TYR A 278 9.26 1.32 9.34
CA TYR A 278 7.96 1.98 9.42
C TYR A 278 8.07 3.51 9.46
N ARG A 279 6.93 4.19 9.39
CA ARG A 279 6.87 5.65 9.25
C ARG A 279 5.84 6.29 10.18
N LYS A 280 5.99 7.58 10.40
CA LYS A 280 4.94 8.45 10.94
C LYS A 280 4.38 9.34 9.83
N ASP A 281 3.20 9.00 9.36
CA ASP A 281 2.42 9.85 8.46
C ASP A 281 1.65 10.94 9.25
N PRO A 282 0.86 11.82 8.57
CA PRO A 282 0.13 12.88 9.26
C PRO A 282 -1.02 12.45 10.17
N ASN A 283 -1.54 11.22 10.07
CA ASN A 283 -2.63 10.69 10.89
C ASN A 283 -2.18 9.53 11.79
N TYR A 284 -0.87 9.38 11.97
CA TYR A 284 -0.26 8.32 12.76
C TYR A 284 -0.66 8.32 14.24
N ASP A 285 -0.72 9.50 14.87
CA ASP A 285 -1.00 9.65 16.30
C ASP A 285 -2.50 9.82 16.57
N ALA A 286 -2.98 9.24 17.68
CA ALA A 286 -4.34 9.45 18.15
C ALA A 286 -4.67 10.95 18.44
N PRO A 287 -5.95 11.39 18.31
CA PRO A 287 -7.11 10.58 17.98
C PRO A 287 -7.24 10.28 16.49
N HIS A 288 -7.42 9.00 16.18
CA HIS A 288 -7.69 8.53 14.83
C HIS A 288 -9.08 8.96 14.35
N SER A 289 -9.19 9.34 13.08
CA SER A 289 -10.43 9.90 12.52
C SER A 289 -10.66 9.46 11.09
N GLY A 290 -11.88 8.99 10.81
CA GLY A 290 -12.25 8.50 9.48
C GLY A 290 -12.23 9.58 8.39
N VAL A 291 -12.22 10.87 8.76
CA VAL A 291 -12.22 11.99 7.78
C VAL A 291 -10.93 12.08 6.97
N ASP A 292 -9.88 11.41 7.42
CA ASP A 292 -8.56 11.43 6.79
C ASP A 292 -8.39 10.34 5.72
N TYR A 293 -9.42 9.52 5.49
CA TYR A 293 -9.38 8.38 4.58
C TYR A 293 -10.46 8.46 3.50
N THR A 294 -10.16 7.86 2.36
CA THR A 294 -11.17 7.58 1.33
C THR A 294 -11.72 6.17 1.53
N TYR A 295 -13.05 6.08 1.64
CA TYR A 295 -13.76 4.82 1.79
C TYR A 295 -14.65 4.48 0.60
N ILE A 296 -14.66 3.20 0.25
CA ILE A 296 -15.66 2.55 -0.56
C ILE A 296 -16.63 1.89 0.41
N THR A 297 -17.85 2.43 0.51
CA THR A 297 -18.89 1.92 1.42
C THR A 297 -20.05 1.25 0.67
N THR A 298 -19.98 1.22 -0.65
CA THR A 298 -20.96 0.63 -1.58
C THR A 298 -20.23 0.15 -2.84
N ASP A 299 -20.73 -0.87 -3.54
CA ASP A 299 -20.10 -1.36 -4.78
C ASP A 299 -19.97 -0.22 -5.82
N PRO A 300 -18.75 0.17 -6.23
CA PRO A 300 -18.52 1.24 -7.22
C PRO A 300 -18.80 0.80 -8.67
N GLY A 301 -19.13 -0.47 -8.91
CA GLY A 301 -19.42 -1.05 -10.22
C GLY A 301 -18.17 -1.43 -11.03
N THR A 302 -17.10 -0.62 -10.97
CA THR A 302 -15.82 -0.87 -11.65
C THR A 302 -14.76 -1.35 -10.66
N TRP A 303 -14.06 -2.43 -11.02
CA TRP A 303 -13.09 -3.11 -10.16
C TRP A 303 -11.87 -3.50 -10.98
N ASN A 304 -10.71 -3.51 -10.34
CA ASN A 304 -9.50 -3.99 -11.00
C ASN A 304 -9.53 -5.51 -11.12
N VAL A 305 -8.97 -6.01 -12.22
CA VAL A 305 -8.76 -7.45 -12.41
C VAL A 305 -7.50 -7.91 -11.66
N SER A 306 -7.39 -9.22 -11.46
CA SER A 306 -6.18 -9.86 -10.91
C SER A 306 -4.91 -9.47 -11.70
N ASN A 307 -3.76 -9.44 -11.03
CA ASN A 307 -2.46 -9.08 -11.59
C ASN A 307 -2.39 -7.63 -12.13
N THR A 308 -3.04 -6.71 -11.45
CA THR A 308 -2.94 -5.26 -11.69
C THR A 308 -2.34 -4.58 -10.47
N SER A 309 -1.95 -3.31 -10.63
CA SER A 309 -1.37 -2.50 -9.55
C SER A 309 -2.24 -1.30 -9.25
N GLU A 310 -2.38 -0.98 -7.96
CA GLU A 310 -2.82 0.33 -7.49
C GLU A 310 -1.71 1.00 -6.68
N TYR A 311 -1.83 2.33 -6.55
CA TYR A 311 -0.95 3.16 -5.74
C TYR A 311 -1.78 3.87 -4.69
N CYS A 312 -1.24 3.97 -3.49
CA CYS A 312 -1.81 4.77 -2.42
C CYS A 312 -0.71 5.58 -1.73
N LEU A 313 -1.11 6.64 -1.04
CA LEU A 313 -0.22 7.28 -0.08
C LEU A 313 0.14 6.27 1.02
N GLU A 314 1.27 6.51 1.69
CA GLU A 314 1.53 5.77 2.93
C GLU A 314 0.39 5.95 3.92
N ASN A 315 0.08 4.89 4.65
CA ASN A 315 -0.90 4.87 5.71
C ASN A 315 -0.34 4.03 6.85
N THR A 316 -0.01 4.69 7.95
CA THR A 316 0.66 4.11 9.10
C THR A 316 0.03 4.61 10.38
N GLN A 317 0.06 3.82 11.44
CA GLN A 317 -0.62 4.15 12.68
C GLN A 317 0.17 3.68 13.90
N ASP A 318 -0.13 4.28 15.06
CA ASP A 318 0.19 3.66 16.33
C ASP A 318 -0.61 2.36 16.54
N LYS A 319 -0.24 1.57 17.56
CA LYS A 319 -0.90 0.31 17.88
C LYS A 319 -2.42 0.47 18.09
N ALA A 320 -2.87 1.59 18.64
CA ALA A 320 -4.29 1.81 18.90
C ALA A 320 -5.10 2.08 17.61
N GLY A 321 -4.42 2.47 16.53
CA GLY A 321 -5.02 2.69 15.22
C GLY A 321 -5.12 1.44 14.35
N ASN A 322 -4.63 0.28 14.79
CA ASN A 322 -4.76 -1.00 14.07
C ASN A 322 -6.19 -1.54 14.16
N VAL A 323 -7.10 -0.83 13.52
CA VAL A 323 -8.53 -1.14 13.44
C VAL A 323 -9.02 -0.91 12.01
N HIS A 324 -10.09 -1.60 11.64
CA HIS A 324 -10.58 -1.66 10.26
C HIS A 324 -10.89 -0.30 9.63
N ALA A 325 -11.21 0.70 10.45
CA ALA A 325 -11.46 2.04 9.96
C ALA A 325 -10.21 2.77 9.46
N TYR A 326 -9.01 2.49 9.98
CA TYR A 326 -7.83 3.33 9.75
C TYR A 326 -6.73 2.64 8.96
N THR A 327 -6.82 1.32 8.78
CA THR A 327 -5.82 0.55 8.04
C THR A 327 -6.21 0.36 6.57
N THR A 328 -5.31 0.77 5.66
CA THR A 328 -5.46 0.50 4.22
C THR A 328 -5.57 -1.00 4.00
N HIS A 329 -6.61 -1.41 3.29
CA HIS A 329 -6.88 -2.82 3.00
C HIS A 329 -7.28 -3.03 1.55
N VAL A 330 -7.12 -4.26 1.08
CA VAL A 330 -7.73 -4.69 -0.18
C VAL A 330 -9.19 -5.02 0.09
N LEU A 331 -10.09 -4.30 -0.58
CA LEU A 331 -11.46 -4.71 -0.75
C LEU A 331 -11.51 -5.64 -1.97
N LEU A 332 -11.77 -6.91 -1.72
CA LEU A 332 -11.93 -7.94 -2.75
C LEU A 332 -13.42 -8.23 -2.93
N ARG A 333 -13.87 -8.33 -4.18
CA ARG A 333 -15.16 -8.92 -4.53
C ARG A 333 -14.97 -10.20 -5.31
N ALA A 334 -15.91 -11.13 -5.16
CA ALA A 334 -16.06 -12.27 -6.06
C ALA A 334 -17.50 -12.79 -6.00
N LYS A 335 -17.98 -13.38 -7.09
CA LYS A 335 -19.15 -14.27 -7.03
C LYS A 335 -18.73 -15.58 -6.39
N PHE A 336 -19.27 -15.85 -5.21
CA PHE A 336 -19.14 -17.14 -4.52
C PHE A 336 -20.43 -17.91 -4.75
N ILE A 337 -20.36 -18.94 -5.59
CA ILE A 337 -21.52 -19.76 -5.97
C ILE A 337 -21.36 -21.12 -5.30
N PRO A 338 -22.10 -21.42 -4.21
CA PRO A 338 -22.05 -22.72 -3.58
C PRO A 338 -22.22 -23.86 -4.58
N LYS A 339 -21.37 -24.89 -4.48
CA LYS A 339 -21.46 -26.10 -5.34
C LYS A 339 -22.69 -26.94 -4.99
N LYS A 340 -23.21 -26.80 -3.77
CA LYS A 340 -24.31 -27.60 -3.22
C LYS A 340 -25.18 -26.77 -2.30
N TYR A 341 -26.49 -26.97 -2.40
CA TYR A 341 -27.53 -26.41 -1.56
C TYR A 341 -28.30 -27.55 -0.87
N LYS A 342 -28.64 -27.36 0.41
CA LYS A 342 -29.27 -28.39 1.23
C LYS A 342 -30.77 -28.46 0.99
N LYS A 343 -31.28 -29.63 0.61
CA LYS A 343 -32.73 -29.92 0.50
C LYS A 343 -33.31 -30.44 1.81
N ALA A 344 -34.63 -30.34 1.96
CA ALA A 344 -35.35 -30.79 3.17
C ALA A 344 -35.29 -32.31 3.40
N ASP A 345 -35.08 -33.09 2.34
CA ASP A 345 -34.87 -34.55 2.39
C ASP A 345 -33.42 -34.94 2.77
N MET A 346 -32.61 -33.97 3.23
CA MET A 346 -31.20 -34.11 3.59
C MET A 346 -30.25 -34.42 2.42
N THR A 347 -30.75 -34.40 1.19
CA THR A 347 -29.91 -34.48 -0.01
C THR A 347 -29.39 -33.10 -0.43
N ASP A 348 -28.49 -33.09 -1.41
CA ASP A 348 -27.93 -31.87 -1.98
C ASP A 348 -28.45 -31.66 -3.41
N THR A 349 -28.57 -30.40 -3.82
CA THR A 349 -28.72 -30.01 -5.22
C THR A 349 -27.66 -28.98 -5.61
N ASP A 350 -27.23 -28.97 -6.86
CA ASP A 350 -26.33 -27.97 -7.44
C ASP A 350 -27.09 -26.88 -8.24
N VAL A 351 -28.42 -26.90 -8.19
CA VAL A 351 -29.26 -25.94 -8.92
C VAL A 351 -29.22 -24.57 -8.24
N GLN A 352 -28.50 -23.64 -8.86
CA GLN A 352 -28.45 -22.22 -8.49
C GLN A 352 -29.70 -21.47 -8.97
N ASP A 353 -30.14 -20.46 -8.21
CA ASP A 353 -31.22 -19.57 -8.62
C ASP A 353 -30.85 -18.77 -9.89
N ALA A 354 -31.82 -18.53 -10.77
CA ALA A 354 -31.58 -17.79 -12.01
C ALA A 354 -31.08 -16.36 -11.80
N THR A 355 -31.39 -15.73 -10.66
CA THR A 355 -30.83 -14.43 -10.27
C THR A 355 -29.38 -14.52 -9.77
N GLY A 356 -28.96 -15.72 -9.36
CA GLY A 356 -27.72 -15.96 -8.62
C GLY A 356 -27.84 -15.72 -7.12
N ASP A 357 -28.99 -15.29 -6.61
CA ASP A 357 -29.21 -15.05 -5.19
C ASP A 357 -29.21 -16.36 -4.39
N TRP A 358 -28.60 -16.35 -3.21
CA TRP A 358 -28.61 -17.46 -2.27
C TRP A 358 -28.48 -16.96 -0.82
N MET A 359 -28.76 -17.84 0.14
CA MET A 359 -28.77 -17.53 1.56
C MET A 359 -27.91 -18.52 2.35
N LEU A 360 -27.17 -17.98 3.33
CA LEU A 360 -26.53 -18.73 4.40
C LEU A 360 -27.41 -18.67 5.63
N ILE A 361 -27.78 -19.82 6.19
CA ILE A 361 -28.49 -19.90 7.46
C ILE A 361 -27.87 -21.01 8.29
N ASP A 362 -27.34 -20.69 9.48
CA ASP A 362 -26.72 -21.64 10.43
C ASP A 362 -25.69 -22.60 9.78
N GLY A 363 -24.87 -22.07 8.86
CA GLY A 363 -23.84 -22.85 8.15
C GLY A 363 -24.33 -23.60 6.91
N GLY A 364 -25.64 -23.62 6.64
CA GLY A 364 -26.24 -24.22 5.45
C GLY A 364 -26.42 -23.23 4.30
N TYR A 365 -26.25 -23.70 3.06
CA TYR A 365 -26.50 -22.91 1.84
C TYR A 365 -27.87 -23.25 1.24
N TYR A 366 -28.64 -22.22 0.93
CA TYR A 366 -30.00 -22.34 0.42
C TYR A 366 -30.27 -21.37 -0.75
N THR A 367 -30.92 -21.87 -1.79
CA THR A 367 -31.65 -21.06 -2.76
C THR A 367 -33.08 -20.80 -2.27
N PHE A 368 -33.84 -19.92 -2.92
CA PHE A 368 -35.27 -19.77 -2.62
C PHE A 368 -36.05 -21.09 -2.71
N ALA A 369 -35.75 -21.91 -3.72
CA ALA A 369 -36.43 -23.20 -3.91
C ALA A 369 -36.17 -24.15 -2.74
N THR A 370 -34.89 -24.38 -2.42
CA THR A 370 -34.51 -25.27 -1.31
C THR A 370 -34.96 -24.74 0.05
N LEU A 371 -34.90 -23.43 0.30
CA LEU A 371 -35.45 -22.84 1.52
C LEU A 371 -36.97 -23.02 1.62
N THR A 372 -37.70 -22.92 0.50
CA THR A 372 -39.15 -23.14 0.50
C THR A 372 -39.50 -24.58 0.87
N GLU A 373 -38.75 -25.57 0.34
CA GLU A 373 -38.89 -26.97 0.75
C GLU A 373 -38.67 -27.15 2.26
N TRP A 374 -37.66 -26.47 2.82
CA TRP A 374 -37.37 -26.49 4.25
C TRP A 374 -38.45 -25.83 5.10
N ILE A 375 -38.99 -24.68 4.67
CA ILE A 375 -40.11 -24.01 5.34
C ILE A 375 -41.31 -24.95 5.40
N GLU A 376 -41.65 -25.61 4.29
CA GLU A 376 -42.75 -26.58 4.29
C GLU A 376 -42.50 -27.74 5.27
N ALA A 377 -41.29 -28.30 5.28
CA ALA A 377 -40.92 -29.38 6.19
C ALA A 377 -40.96 -28.96 7.67
N GLU A 378 -40.44 -27.78 8.00
CA GLU A 378 -40.45 -27.21 9.35
C GLU A 378 -41.88 -26.93 9.83
N LEU A 379 -42.74 -26.36 8.98
CA LEU A 379 -44.14 -26.08 9.33
C LEU A 379 -44.94 -27.38 9.50
N LYS A 380 -44.79 -28.36 8.61
CA LYS A 380 -45.40 -29.70 8.75
C LYS A 380 -44.98 -30.36 10.07
N TYR A 381 -43.69 -30.31 10.38
CA TYR A 381 -43.21 -30.86 11.65
C TYR A 381 -43.80 -30.12 12.85
N LYS A 382 -43.79 -28.78 12.85
CA LYS A 382 -44.34 -27.93 13.92
C LYS A 382 -45.80 -28.24 14.21
N TYR A 383 -46.66 -28.17 13.21
CA TYR A 383 -48.11 -28.35 13.40
C TYR A 383 -48.53 -29.81 13.56
N SER A 384 -47.65 -30.79 13.26
CA SER A 384 -47.88 -32.20 13.63
C SER A 384 -47.81 -32.46 15.15
N LYS A 385 -47.31 -31.51 15.95
CA LYS A 385 -47.11 -31.70 17.39
C LYS A 385 -48.32 -31.21 18.18
N ALA A 386 -48.57 -31.85 19.33
CA ALA A 386 -49.66 -31.48 20.22
C ALA A 386 -49.55 -30.04 20.76
N VAL A 387 -48.34 -29.49 20.85
CA VAL A 387 -48.08 -28.12 21.29
C VAL A 387 -47.16 -27.40 20.28
N PRO A 388 -47.71 -26.95 19.12
CA PRO A 388 -46.92 -26.34 18.05
C PRO A 388 -46.12 -25.10 18.48
N THR A 389 -46.63 -24.36 19.46
CA THR A 389 -45.99 -23.14 20.00
C THR A 389 -44.64 -23.40 20.66
N SER A 390 -44.38 -24.63 21.12
CA SER A 390 -43.09 -25.04 21.68
C SER A 390 -42.06 -25.51 20.65
N ILE A 391 -42.46 -25.65 19.38
CA ILE A 391 -41.59 -26.16 18.31
C ILE A 391 -40.93 -25.00 17.58
N THR A 392 -39.60 -25.05 17.52
CA THR A 392 -38.76 -24.11 16.78
C THR A 392 -38.73 -24.45 15.30
N THR A 393 -38.69 -23.43 14.47
CA THR A 393 -38.57 -23.52 13.00
C THR A 393 -37.43 -22.61 12.58
N PRO A 394 -36.16 -23.01 12.79
CA PRO A 394 -35.01 -22.12 12.68
C PRO A 394 -34.93 -21.44 11.30
N LEU A 395 -35.06 -22.19 10.20
CA LEU A 395 -34.95 -21.63 8.85
C LEU A 395 -36.12 -20.70 8.52
N THR A 396 -37.34 -21.11 8.89
CA THR A 396 -38.56 -20.31 8.71
C THR A 396 -38.49 -19.03 9.53
N THR A 397 -38.00 -19.10 10.77
CA THR A 397 -37.88 -17.94 11.68
C THR A 397 -36.82 -16.98 11.18
N ALA A 398 -35.66 -17.49 10.73
CA ALA A 398 -34.58 -16.68 10.20
C ALA A 398 -35.03 -15.92 8.93
N TYR A 399 -35.67 -16.62 8.00
CA TYR A 399 -36.22 -15.98 6.80
C TYR A 399 -37.34 -15.00 7.13
N ASN A 400 -38.25 -15.35 8.04
CA ASN A 400 -39.34 -14.45 8.41
C ASN A 400 -38.83 -13.14 9.03
N LYS A 401 -37.83 -13.23 9.93
CA LYS A 401 -37.18 -12.05 10.51
C LYS A 401 -36.52 -11.19 9.44
N TYR A 402 -35.84 -11.81 8.48
CA TYR A 402 -35.25 -11.11 7.34
C TYR A 402 -36.29 -10.36 6.49
N LEU A 403 -37.51 -10.89 6.35
CA LEU A 403 -38.61 -10.18 5.66
C LEU A 403 -39.12 -8.96 6.45
N GLY A 404 -38.93 -8.94 7.76
CA GLY A 404 -39.40 -7.90 8.68
C GLY A 404 -38.61 -6.60 8.61
N ALA A 405 -38.92 -5.70 9.56
CA ALA A 405 -38.36 -4.35 9.62
C ALA A 405 -36.83 -4.33 9.82
N ASP A 406 -36.29 -5.35 10.49
CA ASP A 406 -34.84 -5.51 10.71
C ASP A 406 -34.07 -5.90 9.44
N GLY A 407 -34.76 -6.38 8.40
CA GLY A 407 -34.14 -6.84 7.16
C GLY A 407 -34.50 -6.01 5.94
N VAL A 408 -35.34 -6.58 5.06
CA VAL A 408 -35.75 -5.93 3.80
C VAL A 408 -37.12 -5.28 3.87
N ASN A 409 -37.80 -5.35 5.01
CA ASN A 409 -39.06 -4.66 5.30
C ASN A 409 -40.16 -4.89 4.24
N VAL A 410 -40.27 -6.13 3.76
CA VAL A 410 -41.33 -6.56 2.83
C VAL A 410 -42.52 -7.20 3.56
N GLY A 411 -42.47 -7.19 4.90
CA GLY A 411 -43.51 -7.65 5.80
C GLY A 411 -43.40 -9.14 6.12
N GLU A 412 -43.33 -9.45 7.41
CA GLU A 412 -43.30 -10.81 7.94
C GLU A 412 -44.61 -11.56 7.62
N VAL A 413 -44.51 -12.89 7.56
CA VAL A 413 -45.64 -13.81 7.50
C VAL A 413 -46.04 -14.18 8.93
N THR A 414 -47.28 -13.85 9.31
CA THR A 414 -47.82 -14.26 10.61
C THR A 414 -48.10 -15.76 10.63
N LEU A 415 -47.51 -16.48 11.59
CA LEU A 415 -47.77 -17.88 11.83
C LEU A 415 -48.90 -18.03 12.89
N PRO A 416 -49.97 -18.78 12.61
CA PRO A 416 -51.02 -19.05 13.60
C PRO A 416 -50.58 -20.05 14.69
N ASP A 417 -51.35 -20.14 15.78
CA ASP A 417 -51.09 -21.11 16.87
C ASP A 417 -51.33 -22.57 16.44
N ALA A 418 -52.20 -22.78 15.44
CA ALA A 418 -52.50 -24.06 14.83
C ALA A 418 -52.73 -23.88 13.33
N ALA A 419 -52.42 -24.91 12.53
CA ALA A 419 -52.67 -24.95 11.11
C ALA A 419 -52.90 -26.40 10.64
N ASP A 420 -53.86 -26.61 9.74
CA ASP A 420 -54.02 -27.86 8.97
C ASP A 420 -53.15 -27.90 7.70
N ASP A 421 -53.18 -29.01 6.96
CA ASP A 421 -52.38 -29.17 5.74
C ASP A 421 -52.67 -28.12 4.66
N THR A 422 -53.92 -27.63 4.57
CA THR A 422 -54.32 -26.59 3.61
C THR A 422 -53.74 -25.26 4.06
N GLU A 423 -53.87 -24.93 5.34
CA GLU A 423 -53.32 -23.71 5.94
C GLU A 423 -51.79 -23.68 5.88
N ILE A 424 -51.12 -24.83 6.04
CA ILE A 424 -49.67 -24.96 5.82
C ILE A 424 -49.32 -24.63 4.37
N GLY A 425 -50.05 -25.20 3.40
CA GLY A 425 -49.87 -24.88 1.98
C GLY A 425 -50.02 -23.38 1.69
N ASP A 426 -51.00 -22.73 2.31
CA ASP A 426 -51.21 -21.28 2.21
C ASP A 426 -50.07 -20.47 2.83
N LEU A 427 -49.52 -20.91 3.97
CA LEU A 427 -48.34 -20.28 4.59
C LEU A 427 -47.10 -20.39 3.69
N VAL A 428 -46.85 -21.57 3.11
CA VAL A 428 -45.74 -21.78 2.16
C VAL A 428 -45.92 -20.89 0.92
N ASN A 429 -47.15 -20.77 0.40
CA ASN A 429 -47.46 -19.86 -0.70
C ASN A 429 -47.22 -18.39 -0.33
N LYS A 430 -47.55 -17.97 0.90
CA LYS A 430 -47.24 -16.61 1.39
C LYS A 430 -45.74 -16.36 1.41
N PHE A 431 -44.93 -17.28 1.94
CA PHE A 431 -43.46 -17.14 1.92
C PHE A 431 -42.90 -17.11 0.50
N THR A 432 -43.38 -18.01 -0.37
CA THR A 432 -42.99 -18.06 -1.78
C THR A 432 -43.32 -16.75 -2.49
N GLY A 433 -44.50 -16.19 -2.22
CA GLY A 433 -44.97 -14.93 -2.77
C GLY A 433 -44.12 -13.71 -2.38
N LYS A 434 -43.33 -13.79 -1.29
CA LYS A 434 -42.43 -12.70 -0.87
C LYS A 434 -41.20 -12.56 -1.77
N ARG A 435 -40.82 -13.61 -2.50
CA ARG A 435 -39.61 -13.63 -3.35
C ARG A 435 -39.50 -12.41 -4.27
N ALA A 436 -40.57 -12.08 -4.99
CA ALA A 436 -40.55 -10.96 -5.94
C ALA A 436 -40.31 -9.61 -5.23
N SER A 437 -40.89 -9.44 -4.04
CA SER A 437 -40.67 -8.24 -3.20
C SER A 437 -39.24 -8.18 -2.70
N VAL A 438 -38.67 -9.29 -2.23
CA VAL A 438 -37.27 -9.37 -1.79
C VAL A 438 -36.31 -9.01 -2.94
N ILE A 439 -36.49 -9.61 -4.12
CA ILE A 439 -35.64 -9.35 -5.29
C ILE A 439 -35.73 -7.88 -5.74
N GLY A 440 -36.88 -7.24 -5.56
CA GLY A 440 -37.09 -5.82 -5.86
C GLY A 440 -36.36 -4.86 -4.91
N VAL A 441 -35.80 -5.34 -3.80
CA VAL A 441 -35.00 -4.54 -2.87
C VAL A 441 -33.54 -4.52 -3.31
N GLU A 442 -33.00 -3.31 -3.48
CA GLU A 442 -31.66 -3.13 -4.04
C GLU A 442 -30.55 -3.47 -3.04
N ASP A 443 -30.72 -3.10 -1.77
CA ASP A 443 -29.81 -3.35 -0.64
C ASP A 443 -30.09 -4.69 0.06
N ARG A 444 -30.68 -5.66 -0.65
CA ARG A 444 -31.05 -6.96 -0.07
C ARG A 444 -29.85 -7.83 0.35
N GLY A 445 -28.63 -7.52 -0.09
CA GLY A 445 -27.43 -8.17 0.42
C GLY A 445 -27.17 -7.74 1.86
N LYS A 446 -27.53 -8.55 2.86
CA LYS A 446 -27.32 -8.22 4.28
C LYS A 446 -27.46 -9.43 5.20
N THR A 447 -26.99 -9.27 6.43
CA THR A 447 -27.14 -10.25 7.52
C THR A 447 -28.18 -9.78 8.52
N VAL A 448 -29.14 -10.65 8.85
CA VAL A 448 -30.20 -10.40 9.84
C VAL A 448 -30.36 -11.65 10.71
N GLY A 449 -29.97 -11.56 11.97
CA GLY A 449 -29.92 -12.74 12.84
C GLY A 449 -28.97 -13.80 12.26
N SER A 450 -29.45 -15.03 12.08
CA SER A 450 -28.66 -16.12 11.50
C SER A 450 -28.72 -16.19 9.97
N LEU A 451 -29.53 -15.36 9.31
CA LEU A 451 -29.63 -15.34 7.84
C LEU A 451 -28.69 -14.29 7.26
N THR A 452 -27.80 -14.72 6.37
CA THR A 452 -27.08 -13.83 5.45
C THR A 452 -27.57 -14.04 4.03
N TYR A 453 -28.02 -12.96 3.38
CA TYR A 453 -28.53 -12.98 2.01
C TYR A 453 -27.45 -12.46 1.05
N TYR A 454 -27.11 -13.24 0.02
CA TYR A 454 -26.11 -12.89 -0.98
C TYR A 454 -26.77 -12.54 -2.32
N LYS A 455 -26.72 -11.24 -2.66
CA LYS A 455 -27.27 -10.70 -3.91
C LYS A 455 -26.38 -11.08 -5.10
N ASN A 456 -26.97 -11.70 -6.13
CA ASN A 456 -26.31 -12.11 -7.37
C ASN A 456 -25.02 -12.93 -7.16
N ALA A 457 -24.96 -13.66 -6.04
CA ALA A 457 -23.79 -14.39 -5.52
C ALA A 457 -22.57 -13.53 -5.14
N PHE A 458 -22.65 -12.19 -5.17
CA PHE A 458 -21.51 -11.36 -4.80
C PHE A 458 -21.21 -11.46 -3.31
N ASN A 459 -19.92 -11.58 -3.03
CA ASN A 459 -19.32 -11.63 -1.71
C ASN A 459 -18.15 -10.64 -1.69
N TYR A 460 -17.97 -10.00 -0.55
CA TYR A 460 -16.90 -9.02 -0.33
C TYR A 460 -16.00 -9.48 0.81
N TYR A 461 -14.71 -9.19 0.70
CA TYR A 461 -13.70 -9.58 1.68
C TYR A 461 -12.80 -8.38 1.94
N LYS A 462 -12.48 -8.14 3.22
CA LYS A 462 -11.42 -7.21 3.63
C LYS A 462 -10.14 -8.02 3.80
N ILE A 463 -9.05 -7.56 3.20
CA ILE A 463 -7.73 -8.14 3.42
C ILE A 463 -6.84 -7.03 3.96
N MET A 464 -6.64 -7.02 5.27
CA MET A 464 -5.78 -6.06 5.95
C MET A 464 -4.34 -6.24 5.47
N ILE A 465 -3.71 -5.14 5.06
CA ILE A 465 -2.33 -5.21 4.53
C ILE A 465 -1.36 -5.21 5.71
N LYS A 466 -0.69 -6.34 5.92
CA LYS A 466 0.38 -6.48 6.90
C LYS A 466 1.71 -5.95 6.33
N HIS A 467 2.41 -5.13 7.12
CA HIS A 467 3.77 -4.69 6.87
C HIS A 467 4.77 -5.69 7.48
N ASP A 468 4.63 -5.98 8.77
CA ASP A 468 5.39 -7.01 9.48
C ASP A 468 4.53 -8.27 9.63
N ASP A 469 4.63 -9.21 8.69
CA ASP A 469 3.91 -10.49 8.76
C ASP A 469 4.66 -11.48 9.67
N THR A 470 4.21 -11.63 10.92
CA THR A 470 4.85 -12.50 11.91
C THR A 470 3.86 -13.18 12.87
N ASP A 471 4.09 -14.46 13.17
CA ASP A 471 3.31 -15.20 14.18
C ASP A 471 3.76 -14.95 15.63
N LEU A 472 4.74 -14.06 15.87
CA LEU A 472 5.32 -13.85 17.20
C LEU A 472 4.45 -13.00 18.13
N ALA A 473 3.60 -12.15 17.57
CA ALA A 473 2.65 -11.32 18.29
C ALA A 473 1.50 -10.96 17.35
N VAL A 474 0.40 -10.51 17.95
CA VAL A 474 -0.78 -10.05 17.23
C VAL A 474 -1.06 -8.60 17.61
N ASN A 475 -1.52 -7.86 16.61
CA ASN A 475 -1.90 -6.47 16.71
C ASN A 475 -0.82 -5.58 17.35
N GLU A 476 0.45 -5.74 16.97
CA GLU A 476 1.56 -4.92 17.48
C GLU A 476 1.91 -3.75 16.54
N LEU A 477 2.69 -2.79 17.06
CA LEU A 477 3.15 -1.64 16.27
C LEU A 477 3.92 -2.12 15.03
N GLY A 478 3.46 -1.68 13.86
CA GLY A 478 4.09 -1.98 12.57
C GLY A 478 3.63 -3.29 11.93
N GLU A 479 2.74 -4.05 12.56
CA GLU A 479 2.15 -5.23 11.93
C GLU A 479 1.31 -4.84 10.70
N PHE A 480 0.49 -3.80 10.83
CA PHE A 480 -0.37 -3.30 9.76
C PHE A 480 0.10 -1.97 9.19
N GLY A 481 -0.29 -1.68 7.95
CA GLY A 481 -0.05 -0.40 7.30
C GLY A 481 0.71 -0.54 5.98
N VAL A 482 0.67 0.53 5.19
CA VAL A 482 1.38 0.63 3.91
C VAL A 482 2.41 1.74 3.98
N VAL A 483 3.67 1.38 3.92
CA VAL A 483 4.81 2.31 3.94
C VAL A 483 5.19 2.74 2.51
N ARG A 484 5.58 4.01 2.35
CA ARG A 484 6.06 4.59 1.10
C ARG A 484 7.25 3.82 0.49
N ASN A 485 7.34 3.81 -0.84
CA ASN A 485 8.38 3.13 -1.62
C ASN A 485 8.49 1.60 -1.38
N SER A 486 7.41 0.99 -0.89
CA SER A 486 7.25 -0.46 -0.77
C SER A 486 6.24 -0.99 -1.79
N VAL A 487 6.40 -2.26 -2.14
CA VAL A 487 5.47 -3.05 -2.95
C VAL A 487 4.87 -4.15 -2.08
N TYR A 488 3.54 -4.22 -2.04
CA TYR A 488 2.78 -5.24 -1.32
C TYR A 488 2.10 -6.18 -2.32
N ASP A 489 2.53 -7.44 -2.35
CA ASP A 489 1.94 -8.48 -3.17
C ASP A 489 0.97 -9.32 -2.36
N ILE A 490 -0.31 -9.13 -2.61
CA ILE A 490 -1.40 -9.84 -1.95
C ILE A 490 -1.79 -11.03 -2.81
N ASN A 491 -1.50 -12.24 -2.34
CA ASN A 491 -1.80 -13.49 -3.04
C ASN A 491 -2.99 -14.18 -2.39
N VAL A 492 -4.14 -14.16 -3.05
CA VAL A 492 -5.36 -14.88 -2.64
C VAL A 492 -5.30 -16.28 -3.24
N ASN A 493 -4.94 -17.25 -2.40
CA ASN A 493 -4.66 -18.64 -2.81
C ASN A 493 -5.90 -19.54 -2.81
N LYS A 494 -6.90 -19.22 -1.99
CA LYS A 494 -8.13 -20.02 -1.88
C LYS A 494 -9.26 -19.26 -1.19
N PHE A 495 -10.49 -19.50 -1.63
CA PHE A 495 -11.73 -19.10 -0.96
C PHE A 495 -12.28 -20.28 -0.16
N ASN A 496 -12.23 -20.17 1.17
CA ASN A 496 -12.67 -21.22 2.09
C ASN A 496 -14.15 -21.09 2.42
N ASN A 497 -14.61 -19.87 2.69
CA ASN A 497 -15.96 -19.55 3.13
C ASN A 497 -16.49 -18.32 2.39
N PRO A 498 -17.82 -18.13 2.33
CA PRO A 498 -18.39 -16.87 1.84
C PRO A 498 -17.97 -15.70 2.75
N GLY A 499 -17.84 -14.51 2.17
CA GLY A 499 -17.48 -13.28 2.86
C GLY A 499 -18.71 -12.47 3.26
N TYR A 500 -18.54 -11.14 3.32
CA TYR A 500 -19.62 -10.21 3.56
C TYR A 500 -20.63 -10.17 2.39
N PRO A 501 -21.94 -10.05 2.67
CA PRO A 501 -23.00 -9.98 1.65
C PRO A 501 -23.08 -8.64 0.91
N ASP A 502 -22.46 -7.60 1.47
CA ASP A 502 -22.34 -6.26 0.92
C ASP A 502 -20.97 -5.69 1.27
N VAL A 503 -20.60 -4.54 0.68
CA VAL A 503 -19.34 -3.87 1.00
C VAL A 503 -19.29 -3.57 2.50
N PRO A 504 -18.33 -4.14 3.24
CA PRO A 504 -18.21 -3.90 4.67
C PRO A 504 -17.85 -2.44 4.93
N LYS A 505 -18.49 -1.86 5.95
CA LYS A 505 -18.24 -0.48 6.36
C LYS A 505 -16.98 -0.41 7.22
N PRO A 506 -16.26 0.72 7.22
CA PRO A 506 -15.17 0.93 8.17
C PRO A 506 -15.72 0.88 9.60
N ASP A 507 -15.03 0.16 10.48
CA ASP A 507 -15.40 0.02 11.89
C ASP A 507 -14.19 0.36 12.79
N PRO A 508 -14.25 1.45 13.59
CA PRO A 508 -13.16 1.82 14.49
C PRO A 508 -13.12 0.98 15.77
N GLY A 509 -14.11 0.11 16.00
CA GLY A 509 -14.17 -0.81 17.14
C GLY A 509 -13.79 -2.25 16.81
N GLU A 510 -13.50 -2.56 15.54
CA GLU A 510 -13.09 -3.88 15.08
C GLU A 510 -11.57 -3.87 14.86
N GLU A 511 -10.84 -4.70 15.62
CA GLU A 511 -9.39 -4.83 15.50
C GLU A 511 -9.01 -5.45 14.13
N ASP A 512 -7.85 -5.08 13.59
CA ASP A 512 -7.39 -5.55 12.28
C ASP A 512 -7.06 -7.04 12.20
N GLU A 513 -6.79 -7.65 13.34
CA GLU A 513 -6.52 -9.09 13.40
C GLU A 513 -7.85 -9.85 13.32
N ASP A 514 -8.05 -10.54 12.20
CA ASP A 514 -9.25 -11.31 11.95
C ASP A 514 -8.94 -12.82 11.95
N GLU A 515 -9.63 -13.57 12.81
CA GLU A 515 -9.54 -15.03 12.89
C GLU A 515 -10.44 -15.73 11.84
N ASP A 516 -11.24 -14.98 11.07
CA ASP A 516 -12.40 -15.54 10.35
C ASP A 516 -12.06 -16.47 9.18
N GLY A 517 -10.80 -16.61 8.78
CA GLY A 517 -10.32 -17.71 7.94
C GLY A 517 -11.01 -17.86 6.56
N TRP A 518 -11.71 -16.82 6.09
CA TRP A 518 -12.49 -16.85 4.85
C TRP A 518 -11.63 -17.11 3.63
N LEU A 519 -10.41 -16.59 3.65
CA LEU A 519 -9.43 -16.70 2.57
C LEU A 519 -8.15 -17.35 3.09
N SER A 520 -7.47 -18.07 2.22
CA SER A 520 -6.03 -18.35 2.39
C SER A 520 -5.26 -17.28 1.63
N ILE A 521 -4.56 -16.42 2.36
CA ILE A 521 -3.79 -15.30 1.80
C ILE A 521 -2.30 -15.44 2.10
N LYS A 522 -1.48 -14.85 1.25
CA LYS A 522 -0.07 -14.61 1.51
C LYS A 522 0.29 -13.20 1.08
N ILE A 523 0.83 -12.41 2.00
CA ILE A 523 1.29 -11.05 1.73
C ILE A 523 2.82 -11.10 1.66
N ASN A 524 3.39 -10.59 0.57
CA ASN A 524 4.84 -10.39 0.47
C ASN A 524 5.12 -8.90 0.36
N VAL A 525 6.06 -8.40 1.14
CA VAL A 525 6.46 -6.98 1.13
C VAL A 525 7.86 -6.87 0.55
N ASN A 526 8.02 -6.15 -0.56
CA ASN A 526 9.33 -5.95 -1.19
C ASN A 526 9.64 -4.47 -1.34
N PRO A 527 10.92 -4.06 -1.35
CA PRO A 527 11.27 -2.70 -1.73
C PRO A 527 10.91 -2.43 -3.18
N TRP A 528 10.55 -1.18 -3.47
CA TRP A 528 10.33 -0.74 -4.84
C TRP A 528 11.61 -0.13 -5.41
N THR A 529 12.43 -0.99 -6.00
CA THR A 529 13.72 -0.60 -6.58
C THR A 529 13.54 0.09 -7.93
N TRP A 530 14.64 0.59 -8.48
CA TRP A 530 14.66 1.26 -9.76
C TRP A 530 15.37 0.38 -10.78
N TYR A 531 15.10 0.61 -12.07
CA TYR A 531 15.72 -0.12 -13.16
C TYR A 531 17.21 0.21 -13.29
N THR A 532 18.06 -0.82 -13.41
CA THR A 532 19.42 -0.69 -13.96
C THR A 532 19.56 -1.64 -15.14
N GLN A 533 19.64 -1.09 -16.34
CA GLN A 533 20.24 -1.79 -17.49
C GLN A 533 21.73 -1.46 -17.48
N THR A 534 22.58 -2.47 -17.34
CA THR A 534 23.96 -2.37 -17.81
C THR A 534 24.12 -3.48 -18.84
N GLU A 535 23.95 -3.14 -20.11
CA GLU A 535 24.47 -3.94 -21.21
C GLU A 535 25.87 -3.38 -21.50
N GLU A 536 26.91 -4.03 -20.97
CA GLU A 536 28.25 -3.91 -21.55
C GLU A 536 28.35 -4.98 -22.65
N LEU A 537 28.57 -4.54 -23.90
CA LEU A 537 28.98 -5.41 -25.01
C LEU A 537 30.50 -5.54 -25.07
#